data_AF-A0A7S1XCP2-F1
#
_entry.id   AF-A0A7S1XCP2-F1
#
_cell.length_a   1.000
_cell.length_b   1.000
_cell.length_c   1.000
_cell.angle_alpha   90.00
_cell.angle_beta   90.00
_cell.angle_gamma   90.00
#
_symmetry.space_group_name_H-M   'P 1'
#
loop_
_entity.id
_entity.type
_entity.pdbx_description
1 polymer ?
#
loop_
_entity_poly.entity_id
_entity_poly.type
_entity_poly.pdbx_seq_one_letter_code
_entity_poly.pdbx_strand_id
1 'polypeptide(L)'
;GADAATELGLTIADGLEYLSVGQSAGVDVEKVASRMSFFFGIGMNFYMEIAKLRAARVLWAENAARLFPVLRDRPECLRLRTHCQTSGYSLTEQDPVNNVVRTTVEAMAAVFGGTQSLHTNALDEALALPSPTCSRIARNTQLILQHETDICRVADPWGGSFMMESLTSQLQKRAQEIIDEVSARGGMCAAVEDGWAKLRIEERAAARQGRIDSKQEIIVGVNAFRADPLDNV
;
A
#
# COMPACT_ATOMS: atom_id res chain seq x y z
N GLY A 1 7.31 3.87 -7.01
CA GLY A 1 8.37 3.14 -7.74
C GLY A 1 8.47 1.70 -7.28
N ALA A 2 8.52 1.47 -5.97
CA ALA A 2 8.48 0.15 -5.36
C ALA A 2 7.28 -0.67 -5.85
N ASP A 3 7.47 -1.98 -6.02
CA ASP A 3 6.36 -2.93 -6.16
C ASP A 3 5.79 -3.31 -4.78
N ALA A 4 4.65 -4.01 -4.76
CA ALA A 4 3.94 -4.34 -3.52
C ALA A 4 4.80 -5.14 -2.52
N ALA A 5 5.69 -6.02 -2.99
CA ALA A 5 6.58 -6.79 -2.12
C ALA A 5 7.65 -5.89 -1.49
N THR A 6 8.22 -4.98 -2.29
CA THR A 6 9.24 -4.02 -1.84
C THR A 6 8.67 -3.01 -0.85
N GLU A 7 7.52 -2.41 -1.16
CA GLU A 7 6.82 -1.52 -0.22
C GLU A 7 6.56 -2.24 1.10
N LEU A 8 5.97 -3.45 1.03
CA LEU A 8 5.61 -4.22 2.22
C LEU A 8 6.83 -4.61 3.07
N GLY A 9 7.85 -5.22 2.45
CA GLY A 9 9.03 -5.70 3.15
C GLY A 9 9.81 -4.58 3.82
N LEU A 10 10.06 -3.48 3.09
CA LEU A 10 10.79 -2.33 3.64
C LEU A 10 10.02 -1.64 4.76
N THR A 11 8.71 -1.43 4.61
CA THR A 11 7.89 -0.80 5.67
C THR A 11 7.83 -1.63 6.95
N ILE A 12 7.72 -2.96 6.84
CA ILE A 12 7.78 -3.82 8.04
C ILE A 12 9.18 -3.78 8.66
N ALA A 13 10.24 -3.80 7.85
CA ALA A 13 11.61 -3.69 8.34
C ALA A 13 11.88 -2.36 9.07
N ASP A 14 11.42 -1.23 8.52
CA ASP A 14 11.45 0.09 9.19
C ASP A 14 10.75 0.03 10.56
N GLY A 15 9.56 -0.56 10.62
CA GLY A 15 8.80 -0.70 11.86
C GLY A 15 9.54 -1.50 12.94
N LEU A 16 10.20 -2.59 12.56
CA LEU A 16 11.00 -3.42 13.46
C LEU A 16 12.27 -2.70 13.90
N GLU A 17 12.92 -1.95 13.01
CA GLU A 17 14.08 -1.12 13.32
C GLU A 17 13.73 -0.04 14.35
N TYR A 18 12.59 0.65 14.20
CA TYR A 18 12.14 1.64 15.18
C TYR A 18 11.97 1.05 16.58
N LEU A 19 11.45 -0.17 16.69
CA LEU A 19 11.35 -0.87 17.98
C LEU A 19 12.72 -1.25 18.53
N SER A 20 13.64 -1.77 17.70
CA SER A 20 15.00 -2.15 18.09
C SER A 20 15.83 -0.96 18.59
N VAL A 21 15.79 0.15 17.86
CA VAL A 21 16.47 1.39 18.22
C VAL A 21 15.85 1.99 19.49
N GLY A 22 14.52 2.03 19.57
CA GLY A 22 13.81 2.49 20.77
C GLY A 22 14.19 1.68 22.00
N GLN A 23 14.20 0.34 21.89
CA GLN A 23 14.61 -0.56 22.97
C GLN A 23 16.05 -0.30 23.42
N SER A 24 16.97 -0.12 22.46
CA SER A 24 18.39 0.18 22.74
C SER A 24 18.56 1.53 23.43
N ALA A 25 17.65 2.47 23.19
CA ALA A 25 17.58 3.76 23.88
C ALA A 25 16.83 3.72 25.24
N GLY A 26 16.43 2.52 25.71
CA GLY A 26 15.73 2.33 26.98
C GLY A 26 14.22 2.64 26.93
N VAL A 27 13.64 2.73 25.74
CA VAL A 27 12.19 2.93 25.55
C VAL A 27 11.44 1.61 25.75
N ASP A 28 10.28 1.70 26.39
CA ASP A 28 9.36 0.59 26.59
C ASP A 28 8.69 0.19 25.25
N VAL A 29 9.14 -0.95 24.70
CA VAL A 29 8.68 -1.49 23.41
C VAL A 29 7.18 -1.78 23.40
N GLU A 30 6.59 -2.24 24.52
CA GLU A 30 5.14 -2.50 24.61
C GLU A 30 4.34 -1.19 24.41
N LYS A 31 4.79 -0.11 25.06
CA LYS A 31 4.15 1.21 24.92
C LYS A 31 4.26 1.78 23.52
N VAL A 32 5.36 1.53 22.81
CA VAL A 32 5.55 1.99 21.44
C VAL A 32 4.70 1.15 20.48
N ALA A 33 4.87 -0.17 20.48
CA ALA A 33 4.19 -1.09 19.56
C ALA A 33 2.66 -0.96 19.65
N SER A 34 2.10 -0.85 20.86
CA SER A 34 0.66 -0.65 21.06
C SER A 34 0.12 0.65 20.46
N ARG A 35 0.98 1.62 20.12
CA ARG A 35 0.61 2.93 19.54
C ARG A 35 1.05 3.10 18.08
N MET A 36 1.73 2.12 17.49
CA MET A 36 2.15 2.20 16.09
C MET A 36 0.96 2.15 15.13
N SER A 37 1.09 2.85 14.01
CA SER A 37 0.20 2.75 12.86
C SER A 37 1.04 2.75 11.59
N PHE A 38 0.51 2.14 10.55
CA PHE A 38 1.16 1.98 9.26
C PHE A 38 0.43 2.78 8.19
N PHE A 39 1.15 3.10 7.13
CA PHE A 39 0.61 3.83 6.00
C PHE A 39 1.03 3.15 4.70
N PHE A 40 0.05 2.72 3.90
CA PHE A 40 0.29 2.08 2.61
C PHE A 40 -0.38 2.85 1.47
N GLY A 41 0.32 2.93 0.33
CA GLY A 41 -0.28 3.37 -0.93
C GLY A 41 -1.12 2.25 -1.54
N ILE A 42 -2.15 2.58 -2.31
CA ILE A 42 -3.00 1.60 -2.99
C ILE A 42 -3.08 1.95 -4.48
N GLY A 43 -2.46 1.15 -5.33
CA GLY A 43 -2.46 1.33 -6.78
C GLY A 43 -3.45 0.44 -7.53
N MET A 44 -3.37 0.50 -8.86
CA MET A 44 -4.32 -0.16 -9.77
C MET A 44 -4.26 -1.69 -9.83
N ASN A 45 -3.27 -2.34 -9.20
CA ASN A 45 -3.22 -3.81 -9.14
C ASN A 45 -4.12 -4.35 -8.03
N PHE A 46 -5.44 -4.30 -8.28
CA PHE A 46 -6.50 -4.52 -7.31
C PHE A 46 -6.28 -5.74 -6.38
N TYR A 47 -6.06 -6.93 -6.94
CA TYR A 47 -5.88 -8.15 -6.13
C TYR A 47 -4.58 -8.14 -5.33
N MET A 48 -3.50 -7.60 -5.91
CA MET A 48 -2.20 -7.51 -5.23
C MET A 48 -2.30 -6.59 -4.01
N GLU A 49 -3.02 -5.48 -4.11
CA GLU A 49 -3.17 -4.55 -2.99
C GLU A 49 -4.00 -5.13 -1.84
N ILE A 50 -5.05 -5.88 -2.15
CA ILE A 50 -5.82 -6.63 -1.14
C ILE A 50 -4.91 -7.64 -0.44
N ALA A 51 -4.16 -8.44 -1.21
CA ALA A 51 -3.22 -9.42 -0.68
C ALA A 51 -2.12 -8.75 0.18
N LYS A 52 -1.63 -7.56 -0.23
CA LYS A 52 -0.61 -6.78 0.50
C LYS A 52 -1.07 -6.42 1.89
N LEU A 53 -2.27 -5.85 2.02
CA LEU A 53 -2.81 -5.44 3.32
C LEU A 53 -3.09 -6.64 4.24
N ARG A 54 -3.50 -7.78 3.69
CA ARG A 54 -3.66 -9.04 4.43
C ARG A 54 -2.30 -9.56 4.91
N ALA A 55 -1.32 -9.65 4.02
CA ALA A 55 0.03 -10.11 4.33
C ALA A 55 0.73 -9.21 5.36
N ALA A 56 0.53 -7.89 5.31
CA ALA A 56 1.12 -6.95 6.26
C ALA A 56 0.78 -7.27 7.71
N ARG A 57 -0.48 -7.59 8.00
CA ARG A 57 -0.91 -7.93 9.36
C ARG A 57 -0.20 -9.18 9.89
N VAL A 58 -0.03 -10.19 9.04
CA VAL A 58 0.64 -11.44 9.40
C VAL A 58 2.14 -11.21 9.61
N LEU A 59 2.81 -10.58 8.64
CA LEU A 59 4.25 -10.29 8.71
C LEU A 59 4.61 -9.47 9.94
N TRP A 60 3.82 -8.45 10.26
CA TRP A 60 4.04 -7.64 11.46
C TRP A 60 3.93 -8.50 12.73
N ALA A 61 2.80 -9.22 12.89
CA ALA A 61 2.55 -10.02 14.08
C ALA A 61 3.65 -11.07 14.30
N GLU A 62 4.04 -11.79 13.24
CA GLU A 62 5.06 -12.84 13.29
C GLU A 62 6.45 -12.27 13.61
N ASN A 63 6.89 -11.23 12.90
CA ASN A 63 8.23 -10.68 13.09
C ASN A 63 8.36 -9.92 14.42
N ALA A 64 7.34 -9.14 14.82
CA ALA A 64 7.36 -8.43 16.09
C ALA A 64 7.37 -9.40 17.28
N ALA A 65 6.55 -10.46 17.27
CA ALA A 65 6.54 -11.48 18.33
C ALA A 65 7.83 -12.32 18.38
N ARG A 66 8.48 -12.50 17.22
CA ARG A 66 9.76 -13.22 17.11
C ARG A 66 10.93 -12.40 17.64
N LEU A 67 11.02 -11.13 17.26
CA LEU A 67 12.14 -10.25 17.62
C LEU A 67 11.99 -9.66 19.03
N PHE A 68 10.76 -9.44 19.50
CA PHE A 68 10.47 -8.86 20.80
C PHE A 68 9.57 -9.82 21.60
N PRO A 69 10.16 -10.79 22.35
CA PRO A 69 9.38 -11.80 23.08
C PRO A 69 8.33 -11.23 24.04
N VAL A 70 8.57 -10.02 24.56
CA VAL A 70 7.65 -9.31 25.44
C VAL A 70 6.30 -8.97 24.77
N LEU A 71 6.27 -8.89 23.43
CA LEU A 71 5.07 -8.58 22.66
C LEU A 71 4.22 -9.82 22.32
N ARG A 72 4.75 -11.03 22.50
CA ARG A 72 4.13 -12.28 22.00
C ARG A 72 2.70 -12.49 22.52
N ASP A 73 2.48 -12.18 23.79
CA ASP A 73 1.18 -12.36 24.46
C ASP A 73 0.42 -11.02 24.59
N ARG A 74 0.67 -10.07 23.67
CA ARG A 74 0.09 -8.71 23.66
C ARG A 74 -0.61 -8.44 22.32
N PRO A 75 -1.87 -8.88 22.14
CA PRO A 75 -2.59 -8.72 20.87
C PRO A 75 -2.65 -7.26 20.36
N GLU A 76 -2.74 -6.29 21.26
CA GLU A 76 -2.74 -4.86 20.94
C GLU A 76 -1.43 -4.35 20.33
N CYS A 77 -0.31 -5.01 20.61
CA CYS A 77 1.00 -4.72 20.02
C CYS A 77 1.19 -5.44 18.67
N LEU A 78 0.60 -6.63 18.52
CA LEU A 78 0.69 -7.44 17.30
C LEU A 78 -0.34 -7.07 16.23
N ARG A 79 -1.34 -6.23 16.56
CA ARG A 79 -2.31 -5.70 15.59
C ARG A 79 -1.67 -4.59 14.77
N LEU A 80 -1.52 -4.82 13.47
CA LEU A 80 -1.15 -3.79 12.51
C LEU A 80 -2.39 -2.97 12.11
N ARG A 81 -2.39 -1.68 12.45
CA ARG A 81 -3.44 -0.71 12.09
C ARG A 81 -2.94 0.17 10.95
N THR A 82 -3.73 0.33 9.91
CA THR A 82 -3.31 0.93 8.65
C THR A 82 -4.20 2.10 8.24
N HIS A 83 -3.55 3.20 7.88
CA HIS A 83 -4.10 4.19 6.95
C HIS A 83 -3.76 3.78 5.51
N CYS A 84 -4.68 3.98 4.58
CA CYS A 84 -4.42 3.83 3.15
C CYS A 84 -4.66 5.13 2.41
N GLN A 85 -3.87 5.37 1.38
CA GLN A 85 -4.13 6.43 0.40
C GLN A 85 -4.08 5.82 -1.01
N THR A 86 -5.05 6.17 -1.85
CA THR A 86 -5.03 5.81 -3.28
C THR A 86 -3.80 6.41 -3.97
N SER A 87 -3.28 5.80 -5.03
CA SER A 87 -1.99 6.21 -5.58
C SER A 87 -2.06 7.54 -6.32
N GLY A 88 -1.29 8.55 -5.88
CA GLY A 88 -1.16 9.79 -6.67
C GLY A 88 -0.50 9.55 -8.03
N TYR A 89 0.39 8.55 -8.12
CA TYR A 89 1.11 8.22 -9.36
C TYR A 89 0.27 7.46 -10.39
N SER A 90 -0.87 6.87 -9.99
CA SER A 90 -1.79 6.24 -10.95
C SER A 90 -2.69 7.24 -11.66
N LEU A 91 -2.80 8.47 -11.13
CA LEU A 91 -3.59 9.54 -11.71
C LEU A 91 -2.92 10.09 -12.97
N THR A 92 -3.74 10.42 -13.96
CA THR A 92 -3.28 10.97 -15.23
C THR A 92 -3.69 12.42 -15.35
N GLU A 93 -2.79 13.27 -15.87
CA GLU A 93 -3.13 14.61 -16.33
C GLU A 93 -4.09 14.55 -17.52
N GLN A 94 -3.82 13.64 -18.46
CA GLN A 94 -4.64 13.41 -19.65
C GLN A 94 -5.94 12.70 -19.27
N ASP A 95 -7.05 13.20 -19.81
CA ASP A 95 -8.40 12.69 -19.56
C ASP A 95 -8.64 12.39 -18.06
N PRO A 96 -8.60 13.43 -17.20
CA PRO A 96 -8.55 13.27 -15.75
C PRO A 96 -9.88 12.74 -15.18
N VAL A 97 -10.96 12.71 -15.95
CA VAL A 97 -12.23 12.11 -15.52
C VAL A 97 -12.05 10.61 -15.28
N ASN A 98 -11.15 9.94 -16.02
CA ASN A 98 -10.79 8.54 -15.76
C ASN A 98 -10.23 8.31 -14.35
N ASN A 99 -9.67 9.33 -13.70
CA ASN A 99 -9.14 9.23 -12.34
C ASN A 99 -10.24 8.90 -11.33
N VAL A 100 -11.50 9.31 -11.57
CA VAL A 100 -12.63 8.93 -10.71
C VAL A 100 -12.79 7.40 -10.66
N VAL A 101 -12.67 6.74 -11.81
CA VAL A 101 -12.76 5.28 -11.91
C VAL A 101 -11.56 4.61 -11.25
N ARG A 102 -10.34 5.12 -11.52
CA ARG A 102 -9.11 4.61 -10.90
C ARG A 102 -9.17 4.65 -9.38
N THR A 103 -9.47 5.83 -8.83
CA THR A 103 -9.58 6.03 -7.39
C THR A 103 -10.70 5.18 -6.78
N THR A 104 -11.80 4.94 -7.49
CA THR A 104 -12.87 4.04 -7.02
C THR A 104 -12.37 2.60 -6.88
N VAL A 105 -11.65 2.09 -7.88
CA VAL A 105 -11.07 0.73 -7.86
C VAL A 105 -10.02 0.61 -6.75
N GLU A 106 -9.15 1.60 -6.59
CA GLU A 106 -8.13 1.65 -5.54
C GLU A 106 -8.78 1.74 -4.14
N ALA A 107 -9.82 2.56 -3.98
CA ALA A 107 -10.58 2.64 -2.73
C ALA A 107 -11.22 1.29 -2.37
N MET A 108 -11.80 0.59 -3.33
CA MET A 108 -12.35 -0.76 -3.11
C MET A 108 -11.26 -1.75 -2.69
N ALA A 109 -10.07 -1.69 -3.28
CA ALA A 109 -8.95 -2.55 -2.87
C ALA A 109 -8.54 -2.27 -1.41
N ALA A 110 -8.49 -1.00 -1.00
CA ALA A 110 -8.20 -0.61 0.38
C ALA A 110 -9.28 -1.13 1.37
N VAL A 111 -10.56 -1.03 0.99
CA VAL A 111 -11.69 -1.54 1.79
C VAL A 111 -11.61 -3.05 1.93
N PHE A 112 -11.46 -3.79 0.83
CA PHE A 112 -11.35 -5.24 0.85
C PHE A 112 -10.08 -5.75 1.54
N GLY A 113 -9.01 -4.96 1.54
CA GLY A 113 -7.81 -5.25 2.33
C GLY A 113 -7.96 -4.99 3.83
N GLY A 114 -9.06 -4.35 4.27
CA GLY A 114 -9.38 -4.13 5.69
C GLY A 114 -8.63 -2.94 6.30
N THR A 115 -8.56 -1.82 5.60
CA THR A 115 -7.96 -0.57 6.11
C THR A 115 -8.75 0.03 7.29
N GLN A 116 -8.09 0.77 8.19
CA GLN A 116 -8.72 1.46 9.32
C GLN A 116 -9.11 2.90 8.98
N SER A 117 -8.41 3.53 8.03
CA SER A 117 -8.77 4.85 7.50
C SER A 117 -8.30 4.99 6.06
N LEU A 118 -9.02 5.78 5.26
CA LEU A 118 -8.78 5.87 3.82
C LEU A 118 -8.79 7.32 3.33
N HIS A 119 -7.75 7.67 2.57
CA HIS A 119 -7.69 8.86 1.75
C HIS A 119 -7.89 8.46 0.29
N THR A 120 -8.90 9.03 -0.35
CA THR A 120 -9.16 8.92 -1.79
C THR A 120 -8.73 10.23 -2.45
N ASN A 121 -7.82 10.16 -3.41
CA ASN A 121 -7.32 11.33 -4.11
C ASN A 121 -8.43 11.93 -4.99
N ALA A 122 -8.35 13.24 -5.21
CA ALA A 122 -9.20 13.93 -6.15
C ALA A 122 -8.70 13.76 -7.59
N LEU A 123 -9.62 13.86 -8.55
CA LEU A 123 -9.34 13.61 -9.97
C LEU A 123 -8.33 14.61 -10.59
N ASP A 124 -8.18 15.80 -10.00
CA ASP A 124 -7.31 16.90 -10.46
C ASP A 124 -5.91 16.91 -9.79
N GLU A 125 -5.62 15.95 -8.90
CA GLU A 125 -4.36 15.93 -8.13
C GLU A 125 -3.09 15.65 -8.95
N ALA A 126 -3.23 15.16 -10.18
CA ALA A 126 -2.10 15.06 -11.09
C ALA A 126 -1.56 16.44 -11.50
N LEU A 127 -2.36 17.51 -11.36
CA LEU A 127 -2.07 18.85 -11.87
C LEU A 127 -2.00 19.91 -10.77
N ALA A 128 -2.90 19.86 -9.79
CA ALA A 128 -3.06 20.92 -8.80
C ALA A 128 -3.61 20.41 -7.47
N LEU A 129 -3.66 21.28 -6.47
CA LEU A 129 -4.42 21.02 -5.25
C LEU A 129 -5.92 20.86 -5.59
N PRO A 130 -6.63 19.99 -4.86
CA PRO A 130 -7.97 19.59 -5.23
C PRO A 130 -8.96 20.74 -5.09
N SER A 131 -9.74 20.99 -6.14
CA SER A 131 -10.85 21.95 -6.07
C SER A 131 -11.97 21.45 -5.12
N PRO A 132 -12.87 22.32 -4.64
CA PRO A 132 -13.99 21.90 -3.80
C PRO A 132 -14.87 20.81 -4.45
N THR A 133 -15.10 20.90 -5.75
CA THR A 133 -15.88 19.91 -6.51
C THR A 133 -15.16 18.56 -6.54
N CYS A 134 -13.87 18.55 -6.88
CA CYS A 134 -13.09 17.31 -6.96
C CYS A 134 -12.89 16.67 -5.58
N SER A 135 -12.68 17.47 -4.54
CA SER A 135 -12.64 17.01 -3.14
C SER A 135 -13.96 16.34 -2.72
N ARG A 136 -15.10 16.93 -3.12
CA ARG A 136 -16.42 16.35 -2.86
C ARG A 136 -16.61 15.01 -3.57
N ILE A 137 -16.17 14.90 -4.82
CA ILE A 137 -16.22 13.63 -5.58
C ILE A 137 -15.41 12.56 -4.85
N ALA A 138 -14.16 12.87 -4.48
CA ALA A 138 -13.29 11.92 -3.77
C ALA A 138 -13.92 11.43 -2.46
N ARG A 139 -14.44 12.34 -1.63
CA ARG A 139 -15.18 11.98 -0.41
C ARG A 139 -16.41 11.11 -0.71
N ASN A 140 -17.20 11.51 -1.71
CA ASN A 140 -18.42 10.79 -2.07
C ASN A 140 -18.14 9.39 -2.60
N THR A 141 -16.99 9.13 -3.23
CA THR A 141 -16.57 7.76 -3.58
C THR A 141 -16.58 6.86 -2.34
N GLN A 142 -16.00 7.30 -1.22
CA GLN A 142 -16.02 6.52 0.02
C GLN A 142 -17.44 6.36 0.58
N LEU A 143 -18.26 7.41 0.53
CA LEU A 143 -19.64 7.35 1.03
C LEU A 143 -20.51 6.38 0.23
N ILE A 144 -20.38 6.37 -1.08
CA ILE A 144 -21.09 5.43 -1.96
C ILE A 144 -20.67 3.99 -1.62
N LEU A 145 -19.36 3.74 -1.50
CA LEU A 145 -18.87 2.42 -1.08
C LEU A 145 -19.45 2.00 0.28
N GLN A 146 -19.51 2.90 1.26
CA GLN A 146 -20.03 2.62 2.59
C GLN A 146 -21.54 2.38 2.64
N HIS A 147 -22.32 3.14 1.87
CA HIS A 147 -23.77 3.24 2.07
C HIS A 147 -24.61 2.62 0.95
N GLU A 148 -24.05 2.39 -0.23
CA GLU A 148 -24.81 1.95 -1.41
C GLU A 148 -24.39 0.56 -1.93
N THR A 149 -23.17 0.10 -1.63
CA THR A 149 -22.63 -1.14 -2.24
C THR A 149 -22.72 -2.39 -1.37
N ASP A 150 -23.12 -2.26 -0.11
CA ASP A 150 -23.17 -3.33 0.90
C ASP A 150 -21.83 -4.04 1.18
N ILE A 151 -20.70 -3.61 0.60
CA ILE A 151 -19.40 -4.27 0.79
C ILE A 151 -18.89 -4.22 2.23
N CYS A 152 -19.39 -3.29 3.05
CA CYS A 152 -19.05 -3.17 4.47
C CYS A 152 -19.83 -4.15 5.37
N ARG A 153 -20.76 -4.96 4.84
CA ARG A 153 -21.60 -5.86 5.64
C ARG A 153 -20.95 -7.19 6.00
N VAL A 154 -19.85 -7.56 5.33
CA VAL A 154 -19.14 -8.83 5.55
C VAL A 154 -17.68 -8.53 5.86
N ALA A 155 -17.17 -9.07 6.96
CA ALA A 155 -15.75 -8.97 7.33
C ALA A 155 -14.91 -9.92 6.47
N ASP A 156 -13.79 -9.41 5.93
CA ASP A 156 -12.88 -10.12 5.02
C ASP A 156 -13.60 -11.00 3.98
N PRO A 157 -14.40 -10.41 3.06
CA PRO A 157 -15.23 -11.19 2.14
C PRO A 157 -14.41 -12.04 1.14
N TRP A 158 -13.09 -11.81 1.05
CA TRP A 158 -12.17 -12.63 0.26
C TRP A 158 -11.58 -13.81 1.03
N GLY A 159 -11.84 -13.92 2.34
CA GLY A 159 -11.37 -15.02 3.17
C GLY A 159 -11.84 -16.37 2.61
N GLY A 160 -10.89 -17.28 2.39
CA GLY A 160 -11.14 -18.59 1.79
C GLY A 160 -11.16 -18.62 0.26
N SER A 161 -11.03 -17.47 -0.43
CA SER A 161 -10.78 -17.46 -1.88
C SER A 161 -9.43 -18.09 -2.18
N PHE A 162 -9.40 -19.22 -2.89
CA PHE A 162 -8.15 -19.93 -3.23
C PHE A 162 -7.10 -19.02 -3.88
N MET A 163 -7.54 -18.14 -4.79
CA MET A 163 -6.66 -17.19 -5.46
C MET A 163 -6.10 -16.17 -4.47
N MET A 164 -6.96 -15.56 -3.63
CA MET A 164 -6.53 -14.51 -2.71
C MET A 164 -5.62 -15.06 -1.60
N GLU A 165 -5.92 -16.25 -1.07
CA GLU A 165 -5.06 -16.89 -0.07
C GLU A 165 -3.70 -17.24 -0.66
N SER A 166 -3.66 -17.84 -1.86
CA SER A 166 -2.40 -18.16 -2.53
C SER A 166 -1.58 -16.90 -2.82
N LEU A 167 -2.21 -15.85 -3.33
CA LEU A 167 -1.54 -14.58 -3.62
C LEU A 167 -0.99 -13.93 -2.35
N THR A 168 -1.77 -13.96 -1.27
CA THR A 168 -1.35 -13.43 0.05
C THR A 168 -0.14 -14.18 0.58
N SER A 169 -0.14 -15.52 0.55
CA SER A 169 1.00 -16.33 1.00
C SER A 169 2.25 -16.12 0.14
N GLN A 170 2.10 -16.02 -1.19
CA GLN A 170 3.22 -15.75 -2.09
C GLN A 170 3.84 -14.37 -1.83
N LEU A 171 3.00 -13.35 -1.62
CA LEU A 171 3.46 -12.01 -1.31
C LEU A 171 4.13 -11.94 0.07
N GLN A 172 3.57 -12.61 1.08
CA GLN A 172 4.17 -12.75 2.41
C GLN A 172 5.60 -13.31 2.30
N LYS A 173 5.78 -14.41 1.54
CA LYS A 173 7.11 -15.01 1.32
C LYS A 173 8.09 -14.01 0.69
N ARG A 174 7.70 -13.34 -0.39
CA ARG A 174 8.56 -12.38 -1.10
C ARG A 174 8.92 -11.17 -0.24
N ALA A 175 7.98 -10.68 0.56
CA ALA A 175 8.25 -9.58 1.49
C ALA A 175 9.13 -10.03 2.67
N GLN A 176 8.96 -11.27 3.15
CA GLN A 176 9.83 -11.84 4.19
C GLN A 176 11.27 -11.98 3.70
N GLU A 177 11.49 -12.40 2.44
CA GLU A 177 12.83 -12.43 1.84
C GLU A 177 13.51 -11.06 1.90
N ILE A 178 12.77 -9.97 1.66
CA ILE A 178 13.28 -8.60 1.77
C ILE A 178 13.60 -8.22 3.22
N ILE A 179 12.72 -8.58 4.18
CA ILE A 179 12.95 -8.34 5.62
C ILE A 179 14.21 -9.09 6.10
N ASP A 180 14.41 -10.32 5.65
CA ASP A 180 15.56 -11.15 5.98
C ASP A 180 16.85 -10.58 5.36
N GLU A 181 16.79 -10.10 4.11
CA GLU A 181 17.90 -9.40 3.47
C GLU A 181 18.29 -8.12 4.22
N VAL A 182 17.33 -7.31 4.66
CA VAL A 182 17.59 -6.13 5.49
C VAL A 182 18.25 -6.53 6.81
N SER A 183 17.74 -7.58 7.46
CA SER A 183 18.31 -8.08 8.72
C SER A 183 19.76 -8.55 8.54
N ALA A 184 20.07 -9.26 7.44
CA ALA A 184 21.42 -9.72 7.13
C ALA A 184 22.41 -8.58 6.84
N ARG A 185 21.90 -7.40 6.46
CA ARG A 185 22.70 -6.18 6.26
C ARG A 185 22.93 -5.39 7.53
N GLY A 186 22.45 -5.86 8.67
CA GLY A 186 22.59 -5.18 9.96
C GLY A 186 21.43 -4.23 10.28
N GLY A 187 20.27 -4.42 9.65
CA GLY A 187 19.06 -3.63 9.92
C GLY A 187 18.79 -2.56 8.88
N MET A 188 17.67 -1.88 9.05
CA MET A 188 17.15 -0.96 8.04
C MET A 188 17.96 0.33 7.96
N CYS A 189 18.52 0.81 9.08
CA CYS A 189 19.46 1.95 9.08
C CYS A 189 20.66 1.70 8.15
N ALA A 190 21.31 0.53 8.27
CA ALA A 190 22.45 0.17 7.43
C ALA A 190 22.05 0.03 5.95
N ALA A 191 20.88 -0.56 5.67
CA ALA A 191 20.34 -0.72 4.31
C ALA A 191 19.93 0.60 3.63
N VAL A 192 19.69 1.66 4.41
CA VAL A 192 19.48 3.02 3.91
C VAL A 192 20.82 3.73 3.69
N GLU A 193 21.74 3.63 4.65
CA GLU A 193 23.06 4.28 4.59
C GLU A 193 23.91 3.79 3.41
N ASP A 194 23.89 2.48 3.10
CA ASP A 194 24.60 1.90 1.96
C ASP A 194 23.89 2.11 0.61
N GLY A 195 22.69 2.71 0.62
CA GLY A 195 21.88 3.01 -0.56
C GLY A 195 21.10 1.83 -1.16
N TRP A 196 21.16 0.64 -0.55
CA TRP A 196 20.55 -0.58 -1.09
C TRP A 196 19.03 -0.48 -1.22
N ALA A 197 18.34 0.07 -0.22
CA ALA A 197 16.88 0.20 -0.24
C ALA A 197 16.43 1.14 -1.36
N LYS A 198 17.14 2.26 -1.54
CA LYS A 198 16.89 3.22 -2.60
C LYS A 198 17.07 2.61 -3.98
N LEU A 199 18.19 1.91 -4.21
CA LEU A 199 18.49 1.29 -5.51
C LEU A 199 17.39 0.30 -5.93
N ARG A 200 16.87 -0.50 -5.00
CA ARG A 200 15.75 -1.43 -5.27
C ARG A 200 14.51 -0.70 -5.76
N ILE A 201 14.16 0.41 -5.13
CA ILE A 201 12.99 1.21 -5.52
C ILE A 201 13.18 1.80 -6.92
N GLU A 202 14.39 2.27 -7.23
CA GLU A 202 14.76 2.83 -8.53
C GLU A 202 14.73 1.78 -9.64
N GLU A 203 15.25 0.57 -9.40
CA GLU A 203 15.17 -0.55 -10.34
C GLU A 203 13.73 -0.92 -10.69
N ARG A 204 12.84 -0.98 -9.68
CA ARG A 204 11.41 -1.25 -9.91
C ARG A 204 10.72 -0.12 -10.66
N ALA A 205 11.08 1.13 -10.37
CA ALA A 205 10.55 2.29 -11.07
C ALA A 205 10.97 2.28 -12.55
N ALA A 206 12.26 2.07 -12.84
CA ALA A 206 12.80 2.00 -14.20
C ALA A 206 12.16 0.85 -14.99
N ALA A 207 12.03 -0.32 -14.38
CA ALA A 207 11.38 -1.47 -15.00
C ALA A 207 9.90 -1.19 -15.33
N ARG A 208 9.19 -0.47 -14.45
CA ARG A 208 7.80 -0.05 -14.71
C ARG A 208 7.71 0.95 -15.86
N GLN A 209 8.57 1.97 -15.86
CA GLN A 209 8.59 2.94 -16.95
C GLN A 209 8.87 2.27 -18.29
N GLY A 210 9.81 1.33 -18.34
CA GLY A 210 10.08 0.53 -19.54
C GLY A 210 8.85 -0.26 -20.04
N ARG A 211 8.00 -0.79 -19.15
CA ARG A 211 6.73 -1.44 -19.52
C ARG A 211 5.70 -0.46 -20.06
N ILE A 212 5.63 0.75 -19.50
CA ILE A 212 4.72 1.81 -19.96
C ILE A 212 5.14 2.29 -21.36
N ASP A 213 6.43 2.56 -21.56
CA ASP A 213 6.99 3.07 -22.81
C ASP A 213 6.86 2.03 -23.93
N SER A 214 7.05 0.74 -23.61
CA SER A 214 6.86 -0.37 -24.55
C SER A 214 5.39 -0.79 -24.73
N LYS A 215 4.44 -0.12 -24.06
CA LYS A 215 3.00 -0.43 -24.07
C LYS A 215 2.64 -1.84 -23.57
N GLN A 216 3.52 -2.48 -22.83
CA GLN A 216 3.20 -3.70 -22.08
C GLN A 216 2.29 -3.40 -20.88
N GLU A 217 2.44 -2.21 -20.29
CA GLU A 217 1.52 -1.66 -19.30
C GLU A 217 0.69 -0.55 -19.96
N ILE A 218 -0.62 -0.77 -20.07
CA ILE A 218 -1.53 0.18 -20.70
C ILE A 218 -2.05 1.21 -19.68
N ILE A 219 -1.93 2.48 -20.04
CA ILE A 219 -2.52 3.61 -19.33
C ILE A 219 -3.49 4.30 -20.30
N VAL A 220 -4.79 4.05 -20.08
CA VAL A 220 -5.90 4.64 -20.85
C VAL A 220 -5.81 6.16 -20.80
N GLY A 221 -5.94 6.81 -21.96
CA GLY A 221 -5.79 8.26 -22.11
C GLY A 221 -4.35 8.73 -22.27
N VAL A 222 -3.34 7.87 -22.00
CA VAL A 222 -1.91 8.25 -22.02
C VAL A 222 -1.13 7.53 -23.12
N ASN A 223 -1.04 6.19 -23.10
CA ASN A 223 -0.27 5.43 -24.12
C ASN A 223 -1.15 4.58 -25.05
N ALA A 224 -2.43 4.45 -24.73
CA ALA A 224 -3.49 3.88 -25.57
C ALA A 224 -4.83 4.59 -25.30
N PHE A 225 -5.75 4.50 -26.26
CA PHE A 225 -7.09 5.12 -26.16
C PHE A 225 -7.02 6.61 -25.82
N ARG A 226 -6.16 7.36 -26.51
CA ARG A 226 -6.09 8.82 -26.36
C ARG A 226 -7.36 9.43 -26.96
N ALA A 227 -7.97 10.36 -26.25
CA ALA A 227 -9.12 11.12 -26.75
C ALA A 227 -8.76 11.81 -28.08
N ASP A 228 -9.70 11.86 -29.02
CA ASP A 228 -9.55 12.69 -30.20
C ASP A 228 -9.58 14.16 -29.73
N PRO A 229 -8.70 15.05 -30.24
CA PRO A 229 -8.81 16.49 -29.98
C PRO A 229 -10.23 17.06 -30.15
N LEU A 230 -11.08 16.43 -30.97
CA LEU A 230 -12.47 16.82 -31.23
C LEU A 230 -13.47 16.36 -30.16
N ASP A 231 -13.10 15.47 -29.23
CA ASP A 231 -13.99 14.97 -28.17
C ASP A 231 -14.05 15.91 -26.94
N ASN A 232 -13.22 16.96 -26.91
CA ASN A 232 -13.20 17.97 -25.85
C ASN A 232 -14.17 19.15 -26.13
N VAL A 233 -15.43 18.85 -26.47
CA VAL A 233 -16.51 19.86 -26.64
C VAL A 233 -17.44 19.85 -25.44
#